data_AF-A0A2I0FIX1-F1
#
_entry.id   AF-A0A2I0FIX1-F1
#
_cell.length_a   1.000
_cell.length_b   1.000
_cell.length_c   1.000
_cell.angle_alpha   90.00
_cell.angle_beta   90.00
_cell.angle_gamma   90.00
#
_symmetry.space_group_name_H-M   'P 1'
#
loop_
_entity.id
_entity.type
_entity.pdbx_description
1 polymer ?
#
loop_
_entity_poly.entity_id
_entity_poly.type
_entity_poly.pdbx_seq_one_letter_code
_entity_poly.pdbx_strand_id
1 'polypeptide(L)' 'MIAEIDLRENAAYVVKDGVATKLNPMESGTDEIIWKRGIVLDVVRSHRIRLGHKKEIGNND' A
#
# COMPACT_ATOMS: atom_id res chain seq x y z
N MET A 1 8.99 9.98 22.11
CA MET A 1 8.64 11.02 21.12
C MET A 1 7.20 10.78 20.70
N ILE A 2 6.40 11.83 20.55
CA ILE A 2 5.01 11.76 20.08
C ILE A 2 4.98 12.44 18.72
N ALA A 3 4.31 11.83 17.74
CA ALA A 3 4.11 12.43 16.43
C ALA A 3 2.67 12.96 16.33
N GLU A 4 2.51 14.14 15.75
CA GLU A 4 1.20 14.66 15.36
C GLU A 4 0.84 14.12 13.97
N ILE A 5 -0.41 13.71 13.79
CA ILE A 5 -0.94 13.18 12.53
C ILE A 5 -2.09 14.05 12.02
N ASP A 6 -2.05 14.43 10.75
CA ASP A 6 -3.18 15.11 10.11
C ASP A 6 -4.25 14.09 9.72
N LEU A 7 -5.38 14.15 10.44
CA LEU A 7 -6.52 13.24 10.23
C LEU A 7 -7.36 13.56 8.98
N ARG A 8 -7.03 14.64 8.25
CA ARG A 8 -7.72 15.01 7.01
C ARG A 8 -7.13 14.30 5.77
N GLU A 9 -5.98 13.67 5.92
CA GLU A 9 -5.30 12.97 4.83
C GLU A 9 -5.60 11.47 4.85
N ASN A 10 -5.70 10.87 3.67
CA ASN A 10 -5.67 9.42 3.55
C ASN A 10 -4.21 8.96 3.55
N ALA A 11 -3.82 8.13 4.51
CA ALA A 11 -2.49 7.52 4.57
C ALA A 11 -2.48 6.34 5.53
N ALA A 12 -1.50 5.45 5.36
CA ALA A 12 -1.10 4.52 6.41
C ALA A 12 0.22 4.99 7.02
N TYR A 13 0.41 4.78 8.33
CA TYR A 13 1.65 5.11 9.02
C TYR A 13 2.26 3.85 9.61
N VAL A 14 3.56 3.65 9.37
CA VAL A 14 4.33 2.57 9.96
C VAL A 14 5.37 3.16 10.90
N VAL A 15 5.36 2.71 12.16
CA VAL A 15 6.28 3.18 13.19
C VAL A 15 7.25 2.07 13.54
N LYS A 16 8.55 2.35 13.44
CA LYS A 16 9.62 1.42 13.79
C LYS A 16 10.79 2.18 14.38
N ASP A 17 11.31 1.71 15.52
CA ASP A 17 12.49 2.28 16.19
C ASP A 17 12.40 3.81 16.42
N GLY A 18 11.19 4.29 16.73
CA GLY A 18 10.92 5.71 16.97
C GLY A 18 10.76 6.57 15.71
N VAL A 19 10.87 5.99 14.52
CA VAL A 19 10.66 6.68 13.24
C VAL A 19 9.29 6.32 12.68
N ALA A 20 8.50 7.35 12.33
CA ALA A 20 7.23 7.18 11.64
C ALA A 20 7.42 7.41 10.14
N THR A 21 7.05 6.42 9.33
CA THR A 21 7.06 6.49 7.86
C THR A 21 5.62 6.58 7.37
N LYS A 22 5.29 7.65 6.64
CA LYS A 22 3.99 7.83 5.98
C LYS A 22 3.98 7.08 4.64
N LEU A 23 3.01 6.20 4.47
CA LEU A 23 2.70 5.53 3.23
C LEU A 23 1.55 6.27 2.56
N ASN A 24 1.86 6.96 1.46
CA ASN A 24 0.83 7.63 0.67
C ASN A 24 -0.07 6.60 -0.02
N PRO A 25 -1.37 6.90 -0.19
CA PRO A 25 -2.30 6.03 -0.90
C PRO A 25 -1.80 5.74 -2.31
N MET A 26 -1.96 4.49 -2.74
CA MET A 26 -1.82 4.10 -4.14
C MET A 26 -3.15 4.33 -4.85
N GLU A 27 -3.12 4.59 -6.16
CA GLU A 27 -4.34 4.65 -6.98
C GLU A 27 -5.07 3.29 -6.96
N SER A 28 -4.31 2.20 -7.06
CA SER A 28 -4.82 0.83 -6.90
C SER A 28 -3.70 -0.11 -6.44
N GLY A 29 -4.00 -0.99 -5.48
CA GLY A 29 -2.99 -1.89 -4.95
C GLY A 29 -3.33 -2.47 -3.59
N THR A 30 -2.33 -3.11 -3.00
CA THR A 30 -2.34 -3.61 -1.64
C THR A 30 -0.98 -3.37 -0.99
N ASP A 31 -1.00 -3.00 0.28
CA ASP A 31 0.19 -2.98 1.14
C ASP A 31 0.14 -4.21 2.06
N GLU A 32 1.22 -4.98 2.11
CA GLU A 32 1.38 -6.12 3.02
C GLU A 32 2.43 -5.78 4.08
N ILE A 33 2.04 -5.86 5.36
CA ILE A 33 2.93 -5.58 6.49
C ILE A 33 3.54 -6.88 6.99
N ILE A 34 4.87 -6.96 6.96
CA ILE A 34 5.61 -8.12 7.43
C ILE A 34 6.04 -7.89 8.87
N TRP A 35 5.49 -8.70 9.78
CA TRP A 35 5.84 -8.67 11.19
C TRP A 35 6.93 -9.68 11.51
N LYS A 36 7.88 -9.31 12.37
CA LYS A 36 8.87 -10.24 12.91
C LYS A 36 9.19 -9.87 14.35
N ARG A 37 8.99 -10.81 15.28
CA ARG A 37 9.27 -10.63 16.72
C ARG A 37 8.59 -9.38 17.30
N GLY A 38 7.33 -9.15 16.93
CA GLY A 38 6.53 -8.05 17.48
C GLY A 38 6.84 -6.65 16.91
N ILE A 39 7.77 -6.54 15.95
CA ILE A 39 8.05 -5.29 15.24
C ILE A 39 7.70 -5.43 13.75
N VAL A 40 7.44 -4.30 13.10
CA VAL A 40 7.37 -4.25 11.64
C VAL A 40 8.78 -4.46 11.09
N LEU A 41 8.95 -5.49 10.27
CA LEU A 41 10.19 -5.77 9.57
C LEU A 41 10.23 -5.01 8.24
N ASP A 42 9.15 -5.11 7.48
CA ASP A 42 9.06 -4.62 6.11
C ASP A 42 7.62 -4.31 5.70
N VAL A 43 7.46 -3.56 4.61
CA VAL A 43 6.18 -3.31 3.95
C VAL A 43 6.34 -3.55 2.46
N VAL A 44 5.63 -4.56 1.93
CA VAL A 44 5.61 -4.85 0.51
C VAL A 44 4.45 -4.10 -0.14
N ARG A 45 4.75 -3.24 -1.12
CA ARG A 45 3.75 -2.46 -1.84
C ARG A 45 3.54 -3.03 -3.24
N SER A 46 2.32 -3.42 -3.56
CA SER A 46 1.96 -4.05 -4.83
C SER A 46 0.89 -3.26 -5.56
N HIS A 47 1.20 -2.78 -6.77
CA HIS A 47 0.23 -2.11 -7.63
C HIS A 47 -0.73 -3.14 -8.26
N ARG A 48 -2.02 -2.82 -8.31
CA ARG A 48 -3.03 -3.72 -8.85
C ARG A 48 -3.64 -3.15 -10.12
N ILE A 49 -3.40 -3.79 -11.25
CA ILE A 49 -4.09 -3.48 -12.50
C ILE A 49 -5.38 -4.32 -12.56
N ARG A 50 -6.54 -3.66 -12.57
CA ARG A 50 -7.82 -4.35 -12.78
C ARG A 50 -8.08 -4.49 -14.27
N LEU A 51 -8.11 -5.72 -14.75
CA LEU A 51 -8.58 -6.01 -16.11
C LEU A 51 -10.11 -5.90 -16.13
N GLY A 52 -10.64 -5.11 -17.07
CA GLY A 52 -12.08 -5.02 -17.30
C GLY A 52 -12.56 -6.13 -18.25
N HIS A 53 -13.75 -6.68 -18.02
CA HIS A 53 -14.41 -7.53 -19.01
C HIS A 53 -15.19 -6.65 -20.01
N LYS A 54 -14.53 -6.21 -21.09
CA LYS A 54 -15.20 -5.89 -22.38
C LYS A 54 -14.21 -5.68 -23.54
N LYS A 55 -13.89 -6.76 -24.28
CA LYS A 55 -14.22 -6.99 -25.71
C LYS A 55 -13.21 -7.98 -26.32
N GLU A 56 -13.81 -8.98 -26.97
CA GLU A 56 -13.31 -10.03 -27.86
C GLU A 56 -11.90 -9.83 -28.44
N ILE A 57 -11.04 -10.83 -28.24
CA ILE A 57 -9.97 -11.11 -29.19
C ILE A 57 -10.65 -11.84 -30.36
N GLY A 58 -11.17 -11.06 -31.32
CA GLY A 58 -11.56 -11.59 -32.62
C GLY A 58 -10.30 -12.00 -33.39
N ASN A 59 -10.35 -13.18 -34.01
CA ASN A 59 -9.29 -13.70 -34.88
C ASN A 59 -8.97 -12.70 -35.99
N ASN A 60 -7.68 -12.48 -36.25
CA ASN A 60 -7.23 -11.97 -37.55
C ASN A 60 -6.90 -13.18 -38.44
N ASP A 61 -7.48 -13.12 -39.63
CA ASP A 61 -7.45 -14.04 -40.78
C ASP A 61 -6.13 -14.80 -41.05
#